data_AF-A0A2Z3V2X3-F1
#
_entry.id   AF-A0A2Z3V2X3-F1
#
_cell.length_a   1.000
_cell.length_b   1.000
_cell.length_c   1.000
_cell.angle_alpha   90.00
_cell.angle_beta   90.00
_cell.angle_gamma   90.00
#
_symmetry.space_group_name_H-M   'P 1'
#
loop_
_entity.id
_entity.type
_entity.pdbx_description
1 polymer ?
#
loop_
_entity_poly.entity_id
_entity_poly.type
_entity_poly.pdbx_seq_one_letter_code
_entity_poly.pdbx_strand_id
1 'polypeptide(L)'
;MADRLDQPRQPGLRLRPHYDPETFGRLSERIARFLGTARFLVYMTVFVAVWVLWNIFAPAPWRFDSYPFIFLTLMLSLQASYAAPLILLAQNRQDDRDRIQGEYDRGAAERNQADVEYLTREIAALRMALGEVATRDYIRSELQRLQEELQGQGQTTPGPRELR
;
A
#
# COMPACT_ATOMS: atom_id res chain seq x y z
N MET A 1 -16.61 -22.86 -59.56
CA MET A 1 -15.58 -23.65 -58.85
C MET A 1 -14.69 -22.65 -58.15
N ALA A 2 -15.06 -22.25 -56.92
CA ALA A 2 -14.35 -21.22 -56.16
C ALA A 2 -13.75 -21.89 -54.93
N ASP A 3 -12.44 -21.79 -54.82
CA ASP A 3 -11.57 -22.47 -53.89
C ASP A 3 -11.76 -21.90 -52.47
N ARG A 4 -12.18 -22.74 -51.53
CA ARG A 4 -12.31 -22.38 -50.11
C ARG A 4 -10.94 -22.48 -49.45
N LEU A 5 -10.08 -21.51 -49.73
CA LEU A 5 -8.74 -21.37 -49.17
C LEU A 5 -8.64 -20.23 -48.15
N ASP A 6 -9.60 -20.12 -47.23
CA ASP A 6 -9.54 -19.05 -46.23
C ASP A 6 -10.05 -19.49 -44.86
N GLN A 7 -9.45 -20.57 -44.33
CA GLN A 7 -9.58 -20.91 -42.93
C GLN A 7 -8.17 -20.99 -42.33
N PRO A 8 -7.72 -19.99 -41.56
CA PRO A 8 -6.45 -20.09 -40.89
C PRO A 8 -6.51 -21.23 -39.87
N ARG A 9 -5.79 -22.32 -40.18
CA ARG A 9 -5.48 -23.41 -39.25
C ARG A 9 -4.80 -22.78 -38.04
N GLN A 10 -5.51 -22.68 -36.92
CA GLN A 10 -4.95 -22.18 -35.66
C GLN A 10 -3.89 -23.19 -35.17
N PRO A 11 -2.60 -22.83 -35.13
CA PRO A 11 -1.60 -23.69 -34.55
C PRO A 11 -1.54 -23.43 -33.05
N GLY A 12 -1.48 -24.51 -32.28
CA GLY A 12 -0.91 -24.48 -30.94
C GLY A 12 -1.87 -24.93 -29.86
N LEU A 13 -1.65 -26.17 -29.39
CA LEU A 13 -1.84 -26.47 -27.99
C LEU A 13 -1.06 -25.43 -27.19
N ARG A 14 -1.77 -24.40 -26.70
CA ARG A 14 -1.25 -23.54 -25.64
C ARG A 14 -1.31 -24.37 -24.37
N LEU A 15 -0.26 -25.14 -24.13
CA LEU A 15 0.04 -25.69 -22.81
C LEU A 15 0.40 -24.48 -21.92
N ARG A 16 -0.63 -23.76 -21.46
CA ARG A 16 -0.47 -22.79 -20.38
C ARG A 16 -0.39 -23.64 -19.12
N PRO A 17 0.79 -23.80 -18.48
CA PRO A 17 0.81 -24.36 -17.15
C PRO A 17 -0.09 -23.48 -16.28
N HIS A 18 -1.18 -24.06 -15.77
CA HIS A 18 -2.08 -23.40 -14.84
C HIS A 18 -1.33 -23.29 -13.51
N TYR A 19 -0.62 -22.19 -13.36
CA TYR A 19 0.17 -21.89 -12.16
C TYR A 19 -0.81 -21.46 -11.08
N ASP A 20 -1.09 -22.35 -10.12
CA ASP A 20 -2.15 -22.18 -9.13
C ASP A 20 -1.75 -21.13 -8.08
N PRO A 21 -2.22 -19.88 -8.19
CA PRO A 21 -1.61 -18.74 -7.52
C PRO A 21 -1.74 -18.77 -5.99
N GLU A 22 -2.63 -19.58 -5.45
CA GLU A 22 -2.89 -19.71 -4.00
C GLU A 22 -1.83 -20.54 -3.28
N THR A 23 -1.40 -21.66 -3.88
CA THR A 23 -0.38 -22.57 -3.32
C THR A 23 0.98 -21.88 -3.30
N PHE A 24 1.30 -21.13 -4.34
CA PHE A 24 2.52 -20.31 -4.42
C PHE A 24 2.50 -19.14 -3.44
N GLY A 25 1.35 -18.49 -3.25
CA GLY A 25 1.22 -17.39 -2.29
C GLY A 25 1.59 -17.81 -0.86
N ARG A 26 1.07 -18.97 -0.41
CA ARG A 26 1.36 -19.53 0.92
C ARG A 26 2.83 -19.97 1.05
N LEU A 27 3.41 -20.53 -0.01
CA LEU A 27 4.82 -20.94 -0.02
C LEU A 27 5.75 -19.73 0.08
N SER A 28 5.52 -18.69 -0.73
CA SER A 28 6.31 -17.45 -0.71
C SER A 28 6.23 -16.74 0.63
N GLU A 29 5.06 -16.65 1.26
CA GLU A 29 4.91 -16.04 2.59
C GLU A 29 5.66 -16.82 3.68
N ARG A 30 5.70 -18.15 3.56
CA ARG A 30 6.47 -19.00 4.48
C ARG A 30 7.98 -18.81 4.29
N ILE A 31 8.44 -18.72 3.04
CA ILE A 31 9.84 -18.47 2.69
C ILE A 31 10.28 -17.08 3.13
N ALA A 32 9.46 -16.04 2.90
CA ALA A 32 9.76 -14.67 3.32
C ALA A 32 9.92 -14.57 4.84
N ARG A 33 9.00 -15.19 5.61
CA ARG A 33 9.12 -15.27 7.07
C ARG A 33 10.34 -16.09 7.52
N PHE A 34 10.71 -17.11 6.75
CA PHE A 34 11.85 -17.97 7.07
C PHE A 34 13.20 -17.28 6.81
N LEU A 35 13.39 -16.64 5.66
CA LEU A 35 14.61 -15.93 5.28
C LEU A 35 14.80 -14.62 6.07
N GLY A 36 13.70 -13.91 6.39
CA GLY A 36 13.76 -12.65 7.12
C GLY A 36 14.06 -12.78 8.62
N THR A 37 14.08 -14.00 9.15
CA THR A 37 14.29 -14.23 10.59
C THR A 37 15.73 -14.66 10.88
N ALA A 38 16.39 -14.04 11.86
CA ALA A 38 17.74 -14.39 12.33
C ALA A 38 17.92 -15.87 12.72
N ARG A 39 16.82 -16.58 13.00
CA ARG A 39 16.78 -18.01 13.30
C ARG A 39 17.33 -18.89 12.17
N PHE A 40 17.15 -18.52 10.90
CA PHE A 40 17.68 -19.29 9.78
C PHE A 40 19.21 -19.30 9.78
N LEU A 41 19.82 -18.12 9.95
CA LEU A 41 21.27 -17.98 10.04
C LEU A 41 21.84 -18.78 11.21
N VAL A 42 21.21 -18.69 12.39
CA VAL A 42 21.63 -19.48 13.56
C VAL A 42 21.58 -20.98 13.28
N TYR A 43 20.49 -21.49 12.69
CA TYR A 43 20.38 -22.91 12.34
C TYR A 43 21.46 -23.34 11.34
N MET A 44 21.72 -22.54 10.30
CA MET A 44 22.77 -22.82 9.32
C MET A 44 24.17 -22.81 9.94
N THR A 45 24.47 -21.85 10.80
CA THR A 45 25.75 -21.80 11.52
C THR A 45 25.91 -23.02 12.43
N VAL A 46 24.88 -23.41 13.17
CA VAL A 46 24.90 -24.61 14.02
C VAL A 46 25.10 -25.87 13.18
N PHE A 47 24.41 -25.98 12.04
CA PHE A 47 24.57 -27.12 11.12
C PHE A 47 26.00 -27.24 10.61
N VAL A 48 26.59 -26.14 10.10
CA VAL A 48 27.99 -26.11 9.64
C VAL A 48 28.94 -26.43 10.78
N ALA A 49 28.73 -25.85 11.97
CA ALA A 49 29.56 -26.14 13.14
C ALA A 49 29.50 -27.63 13.52
N VAL A 50 28.31 -28.21 13.64
CA VAL A 50 28.14 -29.64 13.96
C VAL A 50 28.81 -30.52 12.91
N TRP A 51 28.69 -30.20 11.62
CA TRP A 51 29.34 -30.95 10.54
C TRP A 51 30.87 -30.92 10.66
N VAL A 52 31.44 -29.73 10.89
CA VAL A 52 32.88 -29.54 11.06
C VAL A 52 33.36 -30.25 12.31
N LEU A 53 32.68 -30.09 13.45
CA LEU A 53 33.01 -30.78 14.69
C LEU A 53 32.97 -32.30 14.51
N TRP A 54 31.92 -32.83 13.87
CA TRP A 54 31.81 -34.26 13.57
C TRP A 54 33.00 -34.76 12.77
N ASN A 55 33.37 -34.08 11.67
CA ASN A 55 34.47 -34.52 10.82
C ASN A 55 35.87 -34.35 11.46
N ILE A 56 36.04 -33.42 12.40
CA ILE A 56 37.29 -33.26 13.15
C ILE A 56 37.43 -34.34 14.24
N PHE A 57 36.39 -34.51 15.06
CA PHE A 57 36.42 -35.39 16.23
C PHE A 57 36.11 -36.86 15.91
N ALA A 58 35.52 -37.17 14.75
CA ALA A 58 35.28 -38.55 14.35
C ALA A 58 36.60 -39.32 14.15
N PRO A 59 36.67 -40.60 14.55
CA PRO A 59 37.79 -41.48 14.24
C PRO A 59 38.01 -41.58 12.73
N ALA A 60 39.27 -41.75 12.30
CA ALA A 60 39.66 -41.85 10.88
C ALA A 60 38.76 -42.72 9.98
N PRO A 61 38.25 -43.89 10.41
CA PRO A 61 37.35 -44.69 9.56
C PRO A 61 35.92 -44.11 9.39
N TRP A 62 35.51 -43.14 10.20
CA TRP A 62 34.17 -42.54 10.21
C TRP A 62 34.16 -41.08 9.73
N ARG A 63 35.32 -40.55 9.33
CA ARG A 63 35.43 -39.22 8.73
C ARG A 63 34.92 -39.25 7.29
N PHE A 64 33.67 -38.85 7.12
CA PHE A 64 33.02 -38.78 5.81
C PHE A 64 33.60 -37.66 4.92
N ASP A 65 34.05 -36.55 5.52
CA ASP A 65 34.46 -35.33 4.84
C ASP A 65 35.71 -34.72 5.51
N SER A 66 36.89 -35.24 5.15
CA SER A 66 38.18 -34.72 5.66
C SER A 66 38.52 -33.37 5.02
N TYR A 67 39.39 -32.58 5.66
CA TYR A 67 39.89 -31.31 5.12
C TYR A 67 40.34 -31.50 3.66
N PRO A 68 39.78 -30.78 2.67
CA PRO A 68 39.13 -29.44 2.75
C PRO A 68 37.58 -29.40 2.79
N PHE A 69 36.89 -30.43 3.27
CA PHE A 69 35.40 -30.48 3.36
C PHE A 69 34.68 -30.34 2.01
N ILE A 70 35.02 -31.21 1.06
CA ILE A 70 34.47 -31.20 -0.30
C ILE A 70 32.97 -31.45 -0.31
N PHE A 71 32.45 -32.35 0.52
CA PHE A 71 31.01 -32.64 0.55
C PHE A 71 30.21 -31.45 1.08
N LEU A 72 30.67 -30.81 2.16
CA LEU A 72 30.05 -29.59 2.67
C LEU A 72 30.04 -28.49 1.60
N THR A 73 31.16 -28.31 0.90
CA THR A 73 31.27 -27.30 -0.17
C THR A 73 30.32 -27.58 -1.34
N LEU A 74 30.23 -28.83 -1.80
CA LEU A 74 29.32 -29.26 -2.86
C LEU A 74 27.85 -29.06 -2.44
N MET A 75 27.52 -29.37 -1.19
CA MET A 75 26.16 -29.21 -0.69
C MET A 75 25.78 -27.74 -0.58
N LEU A 76 26.67 -26.88 -0.08
CA LEU A 76 26.41 -25.43 0.00
C LEU A 76 26.32 -24.78 -1.38
N SER A 77 27.13 -25.20 -2.35
CA SER A 77 27.04 -24.68 -3.73
C SER A 77 25.74 -25.08 -4.41
N LEU A 78 25.30 -26.33 -4.22
CA LEU A 78 23.99 -26.80 -4.68
C LEU A 78 22.84 -26.03 -4.00
N GLN A 79 22.94 -25.82 -2.68
CA GLN A 79 21.94 -25.09 -1.91
C GLN A 79 21.78 -23.65 -2.43
N ALA A 80 22.88 -22.96 -2.72
CA ALA A 80 22.84 -21.64 -3.35
C ALA A 80 22.22 -21.67 -4.76
N SER A 81 22.57 -22.68 -5.57
CA SER A 81 22.07 -22.84 -6.94
C SER A 81 20.55 -23.05 -6.98
N TYR A 82 19.98 -23.81 -6.04
CA TYR A 82 18.53 -24.03 -5.97
C TYR A 82 17.78 -22.89 -5.24
N ALA A 83 18.45 -22.16 -4.35
CA ALA A 83 17.86 -20.99 -3.70
C ALA A 83 17.59 -19.86 -4.71
N ALA A 84 18.50 -19.61 -5.66
CA ALA A 84 18.36 -18.54 -6.65
C ALA A 84 17.03 -18.58 -7.44
N PRO A 85 16.62 -19.67 -8.10
CA PRO A 85 15.34 -19.72 -8.79
C PRO A 85 14.15 -19.60 -7.82
N LEU A 86 14.20 -20.22 -6.65
CA LEU A 86 13.13 -20.10 -5.65
C LEU A 86 12.92 -18.65 -5.18
N ILE A 87 14.02 -17.93 -4.96
CA ILE A 87 14.01 -16.50 -4.61
C ILE A 87 13.45 -15.69 -5.77
N LEU A 88 13.88 -15.96 -7.01
CA LEU A 88 13.42 -15.25 -8.21
C LEU A 88 11.92 -15.44 -8.44
N LEU A 89 11.39 -16.65 -8.20
CA LEU A 89 9.95 -16.91 -8.22
C LEU A 89 9.20 -16.18 -7.09
N ALA A 90 9.79 -16.06 -5.91
CA ALA A 90 9.21 -15.28 -4.82
C ALA A 90 9.21 -13.77 -5.12
N GLN A 91 10.26 -13.26 -5.76
CA GLN A 91 10.41 -11.86 -6.17
C GLN A 91 9.42 -11.46 -7.26
N ASN A 92 9.27 -12.25 -8.32
CA ASN A 92 8.31 -11.96 -9.41
C ASN A 92 6.87 -11.71 -8.90
N ARG A 93 6.49 -12.35 -7.78
CA ARG A 93 5.17 -12.16 -7.16
C ARG A 93 5.09 -10.96 -6.22
N GLN A 94 6.20 -10.57 -5.59
CA GLN A 94 6.25 -9.32 -4.84
C GLN A 94 6.13 -8.15 -5.81
N ASP A 95 6.89 -8.18 -6.91
CA ASP A 95 6.86 -7.16 -7.96
C ASP A 95 5.47 -6.99 -8.59
N ASP A 96 4.74 -8.09 -8.83
CA ASP A 96 3.36 -8.04 -9.33
C ASP A 96 2.38 -7.40 -8.33
N ARG A 97 2.52 -7.70 -7.02
CA ARG A 97 1.69 -7.06 -5.98
C ARG A 97 2.02 -5.58 -5.86
N ASP A 98 3.31 -5.24 -5.83
CA ASP A 98 3.78 -3.86 -5.69
C ASP A 98 3.36 -3.02 -6.89
N ARG A 99 3.33 -3.62 -8.08
CA ARG A 99 2.78 -2.98 -9.28
C ARG A 99 1.29 -2.68 -9.12
N ILE A 100 0.49 -3.67 -8.71
CA ILE A 100 -0.96 -3.50 -8.53
C ILE A 100 -1.24 -2.42 -7.46
N GLN A 101 -0.55 -2.49 -6.32
CA GLN A 101 -0.69 -1.49 -5.26
C GLN A 101 -0.32 -0.10 -5.76
N GLY A 102 0.77 0.04 -6.54
CA GLY A 102 1.18 1.31 -7.12
C GLY A 102 0.18 1.87 -8.14
N GLU A 103 -0.55 1.03 -8.88
CA GLU A 103 -1.64 1.50 -9.76
C GLU A 103 -2.86 2.00 -8.95
N TYR A 104 -3.24 1.30 -7.88
CA TYR A 104 -4.30 1.75 -6.96
C TYR A 104 -3.95 3.07 -6.27
N ASP A 105 -2.73 3.19 -5.74
CA ASP A 105 -2.28 4.40 -5.04
C ASP A 105 -2.27 5.62 -5.96
N ARG A 106 -1.89 5.45 -7.23
CA ARG A 106 -1.98 6.53 -8.24
C ARG A 106 -3.41 6.99 -8.46
N GLY A 107 -4.34 6.06 -8.68
CA GLY A 107 -5.76 6.40 -8.86
C GLY A 107 -6.38 7.05 -7.61
N ALA A 108 -5.97 6.62 -6.42
CA ALA A 108 -6.39 7.24 -5.17
C ALA A 108 -5.81 8.66 -5.03
N ALA A 109 -4.55 8.88 -5.40
CA ALA A 109 -3.93 10.21 -5.38
C ALA A 109 -4.62 11.19 -6.33
N GLU A 110 -4.98 10.75 -7.54
CA GLU A 110 -5.73 11.57 -8.51
C GLU A 110 -7.10 12.00 -7.95
N ARG A 111 -7.82 11.06 -7.31
CA ARG A 111 -9.11 11.37 -6.65
C ARG A 111 -8.94 12.34 -5.49
N ASN A 112 -7.95 12.11 -4.63
CA ASN A 112 -7.64 13.00 -3.52
C ASN A 112 -7.29 14.41 -3.99
N GLN A 113 -6.55 14.53 -5.11
CA GLN A 113 -6.24 15.83 -5.70
C GLN A 113 -7.50 16.53 -6.19
N ALA A 114 -8.40 15.82 -6.87
CA ALA A 114 -9.68 16.37 -7.32
C ALA A 114 -10.58 16.80 -6.15
N ASP A 115 -10.65 16.00 -5.08
CA ASP A 115 -11.43 16.32 -3.87
C ASP A 115 -10.86 17.57 -3.16
N VAL A 116 -9.54 17.67 -3.04
CA VAL A 116 -8.88 18.86 -2.48
C VAL A 116 -9.15 20.10 -3.33
N GLU A 117 -9.09 19.98 -4.66
CA GLU A 117 -9.40 21.09 -5.55
C GLU A 117 -10.87 21.53 -5.42
N TYR A 118 -11.79 20.56 -5.34
CA TYR A 118 -13.21 20.81 -5.12
C TYR A 118 -13.44 21.54 -3.79
N LEU A 119 -12.90 21.00 -2.69
CA LEU A 119 -13.01 21.62 -1.36
C LEU A 119 -12.39 23.03 -1.33
N THR A 120 -11.26 23.24 -2.03
CA THR A 120 -10.62 24.56 -2.10
C THR A 120 -11.51 25.57 -2.82
N ARG A 121 -12.16 25.17 -3.92
CA ARG A 121 -13.12 26.02 -4.64
C ARG A 121 -14.35 26.31 -3.78
N GLU A 122 -14.86 25.31 -3.08
CA GLU A 122 -16.02 25.45 -2.19
C GLU A 122 -15.72 26.39 -1.03
N ILE A 123 -14.54 26.28 -0.42
CA ILE A 123 -14.08 27.19 0.65
C ILE A 123 -13.91 28.61 0.10
N ALA A 124 -13.39 28.78 -1.11
CA ALA A 124 -13.26 30.10 -1.73
C ALA A 124 -14.64 30.74 -1.96
N ALA A 125 -15.62 29.97 -2.46
CA ALA A 125 -17.00 30.41 -2.63
C ALA A 125 -17.66 30.76 -1.29
N LEU A 126 -17.50 29.90 -0.28
CA LEU A 126 -17.99 30.16 1.08
C LEU A 126 -17.36 31.42 1.68
N ARG A 127 -16.06 31.65 1.48
CA ARG A 127 -15.36 32.86 1.93
C ARG A 127 -15.91 34.12 1.26
N MET A 128 -16.21 34.07 -0.04
CA MET A 128 -16.82 35.21 -0.75
C MET A 128 -18.23 35.49 -0.21
N ALA A 129 -19.07 34.46 -0.08
CA ALA A 129 -20.43 34.60 0.47
C ALA A 129 -20.43 35.14 1.90
N LEU A 130 -19.53 34.63 2.77
CA LEU A 130 -19.35 35.17 4.12
C LEU A 130 -18.77 36.59 4.11
N GLY A 131 -17.89 36.92 3.16
CA GLY A 131 -17.35 38.27 2.98
C GLY A 131 -18.43 39.30 2.67
N GLU A 132 -19.43 38.94 1.87
CA GLU A 132 -20.58 39.80 1.57
C GLU A 132 -21.49 39.99 2.80
N VAL A 133 -21.80 38.92 3.54
CA VAL A 133 -22.72 38.95 4.70
C VAL A 133 -22.08 39.51 5.98
N ALA A 134 -20.77 39.34 6.16
CA ALA A 134 -20.04 39.79 7.35
C ALA A 134 -19.33 41.14 7.15
N THR A 135 -19.84 42.01 6.28
CA THR A 135 -19.30 43.37 6.21
C THR A 135 -19.61 44.09 7.52
N ARG A 136 -18.58 44.66 8.18
CA ARG A 136 -18.69 45.40 9.45
C ARG A 136 -19.86 46.38 9.46
N ASP A 137 -20.14 46.99 8.30
CA ASP A 137 -21.22 47.96 8.14
C ASP A 137 -22.62 47.33 8.19
N TYR A 138 -22.81 46.09 7.72
CA TYR A 138 -24.09 45.36 7.83
C TYR A 138 -24.39 44.98 9.28
N ILE A 139 -23.40 44.42 9.99
CA ILE A 139 -23.54 44.09 11.41
C ILE A 139 -23.77 45.37 12.23
N ARG A 140 -23.07 46.46 11.89
CA ARG A 140 -23.27 47.76 12.53
C ARG A 140 -24.66 48.31 12.26
N SER A 141 -25.16 48.22 11.03
CA SER A 141 -26.50 48.71 10.69
C SER A 141 -27.59 47.90 11.39
N GLU A 142 -27.47 46.57 11.51
CA GLU A 142 -28.48 45.79 12.23
C GLU A 142 -28.41 45.96 13.75
N LEU A 143 -27.22 46.15 14.33
CA LEU A 143 -27.11 46.53 15.73
C LEU A 143 -27.75 47.91 15.99
N GLN A 144 -27.55 48.88 15.10
CA GLN A 144 -28.18 50.21 15.20
C GLN A 144 -29.69 50.13 15.03
N ARG A 145 -30.18 49.35 14.08
CA ARG A 145 -31.61 49.17 13.83
C ARG A 145 -32.32 48.51 15.01
N LEU A 146 -31.74 47.45 15.59
CA LEU A 146 -32.24 46.82 16.81
C LEU A 146 -32.22 47.79 18.01
N GLN A 147 -31.19 48.65 18.10
CA GLN A 147 -31.12 49.68 19.13
C GLN A 147 -32.23 50.73 18.98
N GLU A 148 -32.49 51.21 17.77
CA GLU A 148 -33.58 52.15 17.47
C GLU A 148 -34.94 51.54 17.76
N GLU A 149 -35.15 50.26 17.42
CA GLU A 149 -36.42 49.57 17.65
C GLU A 149 -36.73 49.42 19.16
N LEU A 150 -35.71 49.09 19.97
CA LEU A 150 -35.84 49.05 21.43
C LEU A 150 -36.06 50.44 22.05
N GLN A 151 -35.40 51.48 21.53
CA GLN A 151 -35.59 52.87 22.00
C GLN A 151 -36.96 53.44 21.58
N GLY A 152 -37.44 53.09 20.39
CA GLY A 152 -38.75 53.47 19.87
C GLY A 152 -39.89 52.85 20.67
N GLN A 153 -39.73 51.61 21.16
CA GLN A 153 -40.68 50.98 22.09
C GLN A 153 -40.71 51.68 23.46
N GLY A 154 -39.63 52.36 23.88
CA GLY A 154 -39.59 53.14 25.11
C GLY A 154 -40.33 54.49 25.04
N GLN A 155 -40.64 55.02 23.85
CA GLN A 155 -41.20 56.37 23.68
C GLN A 155 -42.71 56.42 23.42
N THR A 156 -43.38 55.29 23.19
CA THR A 156 -44.84 55.25 22.93
C THR A 156 -45.73 55.21 24.17
N THR A 157 -45.28 55.73 25.32
CA THR A 157 -46.21 56.03 26.43
C THR A 157 -46.79 57.43 26.24
N PRO A 158 -48.05 57.60 25.81
CA PRO A 158 -48.61 58.94 25.57
C PRO A 158 -48.93 59.58 26.93
N GLY A 159 -48.21 60.66 27.26
CA GLY A 159 -48.49 61.49 28.44
C GLY A 159 -49.83 62.23 28.31
N PRO A 160 -50.52 62.54 29.42
CA PRO A 160 -51.96 62.78 29.44
C PRO A 160 -52.38 64.11 28.82
N ARG A 161 -53.55 64.08 28.16
CA ARG A 161 -54.29 65.22 27.59
C ARG A 161 -54.44 66.35 28.60
N GLU A 162 -53.87 67.52 28.32
CA GLU A 162 -54.34 68.76 28.93
C GLU A 162 -55.31 69.47 27.97
N LEU A 163 -56.58 69.41 28.36
CA LEU A 163 -57.68 70.23 27.86
C LEU A 163 -57.61 71.60 28.53
N ARG A 164 -57.37 72.67 27.77
CA ARG A 164 -58.04 73.97 27.97
C ARG A 164 -57.76 74.95 26.85
#